data_AF-A0A2K6CZU2-F1
#
_entry.id   AF-A0A2K6CZU2-F1
#
_cell.length_a   1.000
_cell.length_b   1.000
_cell.length_c   1.000
_cell.angle_alpha   90.00
_cell.angle_beta   90.00
_cell.angle_gamma   90.00
#
_symmetry.space_group_name_H-M   'P 1'
#
loop_
_entity.id
_entity.type
_entity.pdbx_description
1 polymer ?
#
loop_
_entity_poly.entity_id
_entity_poly.type
_entity_poly.pdbx_seq_one_letter_code
_entity_poly.pdbx_strand_id
1 'polypeptide(L)'
;MVFRRFVEVGRVAYVSFGPHAGKLVAIVDVIDQNRALVDGPCTQVRRQAMPFKCMQLTDFILKFPHSARQKYVRQAWQKADINTKWAATRWAKKIEARERKAKMTDFDRFKVMKAKKMEQNNQE
;
A
#
# COMPACT_ATOMS: atom_id res chain seq x y z
N MET A 1 -9.99 9.30 21.40
CA MET A 1 -10.62 8.27 20.53
C MET A 1 -9.65 7.12 20.32
N VAL A 2 -10.12 5.87 20.44
CA VAL A 2 -9.30 4.64 20.32
C VAL A 2 -9.02 4.29 18.86
N PHE A 3 -9.99 4.50 17.96
CA PHE A 3 -9.84 4.27 16.52
C PHE A 3 -9.20 5.47 15.83
N ARG A 4 -8.22 5.20 14.94
CA ARG A 4 -7.47 6.23 14.20
C ARG A 4 -7.66 6.18 12.69
N ARG A 5 -8.06 5.03 12.14
CA ARG A 5 -8.27 4.81 10.70
C ARG A 5 -9.71 4.38 10.49
N PHE A 6 -10.41 5.11 9.65
CA PHE A 6 -11.82 4.90 9.36
C PHE A 6 -12.04 4.67 7.88
N VAL A 7 -13.05 3.87 7.53
CA VAL A 7 -13.53 3.79 6.16
C VAL A 7 -14.23 5.11 5.84
N GLU A 8 -13.64 5.87 4.92
CA GLU A 8 -14.15 7.17 4.50
C GLU A 8 -13.79 7.43 3.04
N VAL A 9 -14.57 8.30 2.40
CA VAL A 9 -14.33 8.74 1.03
C VAL A 9 -12.97 9.43 0.94
N GLY A 10 -12.16 8.97 -0.01
CA GLY A 10 -10.82 9.47 -0.24
C GLY A 10 -9.72 8.75 0.55
N ARG A 11 -10.05 7.85 1.48
CA ARG A 11 -9.01 7.09 2.18
C ARG A 11 -8.28 6.14 1.24
N VAL A 12 -6.95 6.15 1.31
CA VAL A 12 -6.10 5.21 0.62
C VAL A 12 -5.99 3.91 1.42
N ALA A 13 -6.16 2.79 0.75
CA ALA A 13 -6.02 1.45 1.29
C ALA A 13 -5.00 0.64 0.48
N TYR A 14 -4.28 -0.24 1.16
CA TYR A 14 -3.39 -1.22 0.57
C TYR A 14 -4.13 -2.54 0.38
N VAL A 15 -4.12 -3.09 -0.83
CA VAL A 15 -4.77 -4.37 -1.12
C VAL A 15 -3.83 -5.50 -0.71
N SER A 16 -4.22 -6.29 0.30
CA SER A 16 -3.38 -7.33 0.88
C SER A 16 -3.42 -8.64 0.08
N PHE A 17 -4.56 -9.00 -0.51
CA PHE A 17 -4.73 -10.25 -1.25
C PHE A 17 -5.78 -10.10 -2.37
N GLY A 18 -5.82 -11.06 -3.29
CA GLY A 18 -6.70 -11.05 -4.46
C GLY A 18 -5.99 -10.55 -5.73
N PRO A 19 -6.73 -10.24 -6.81
CA PRO A 19 -6.18 -9.95 -8.13
C PRO A 19 -5.33 -8.66 -8.18
N HIS A 20 -5.46 -7.78 -7.18
CA HIS A 20 -4.72 -6.54 -7.08
C HIS A 20 -3.84 -6.48 -5.83
N ALA A 21 -3.45 -7.63 -5.28
CA ALA A 21 -2.55 -7.70 -4.14
C ALA A 21 -1.27 -6.87 -4.38
N GLY A 22 -0.83 -6.16 -3.35
CA GLY A 22 0.36 -5.29 -3.43
C GLY A 22 0.09 -3.87 -3.92
N LYS A 23 -1.11 -3.57 -4.41
CA LYS A 23 -1.45 -2.25 -4.98
C LYS A 23 -2.16 -1.36 -3.98
N LEU A 24 -2.01 -0.04 -4.15
CA LEU A 24 -2.80 0.95 -3.42
C LEU A 24 -4.05 1.33 -4.20
N VAL A 25 -5.13 1.59 -3.49
CA VAL A 25 -6.42 2.06 -4.04
C VAL A 25 -6.98 3.17 -3.15
N ALA A 26 -7.80 4.07 -3.71
CA ALA A 26 -8.59 5.02 -2.93
C ALA A 26 -10.04 4.55 -2.86
N ILE A 27 -10.64 4.64 -1.68
CA ILE A 27 -12.07 4.45 -1.47
C ILE A 27 -12.78 5.66 -2.06
N VAL A 28 -13.60 5.44 -3.08
CA VAL A 28 -14.39 6.50 -3.73
C VAL A 28 -15.78 6.58 -3.12
N ASP A 29 -16.32 5.43 -2.74
CA ASP A 29 -17.64 5.31 -2.15
C ASP A 29 -17.77 4.02 -1.32
N VAL A 30 -18.74 3.97 -0.40
CA VAL A 30 -19.12 2.81 0.39
C VAL A 30 -20.42 2.26 -0.19
N ILE A 31 -20.38 1.01 -0.68
CA ILE A 31 -21.55 0.37 -1.30
C ILE A 31 -22.43 -0.24 -0.21
N ASP A 32 -21.81 -1.02 0.67
CA ASP A 32 -22.45 -1.69 1.78
C ASP A 32 -21.42 -1.90 2.92
N GLN A 33 -21.82 -2.56 4.00
CA GLN A 33 -20.94 -2.80 5.15
C GLN A 33 -19.68 -3.61 4.81
N ASN A 34 -19.71 -4.40 3.73
CA ASN A 34 -18.66 -5.33 3.36
C ASN A 34 -17.84 -4.88 2.17
N ARG A 35 -18.31 -3.90 1.38
CA ARG A 35 -17.73 -3.49 0.09
C ARG A 35 -17.69 -1.98 -0.09
N ALA A 36 -16.62 -1.52 -0.74
CA ALA A 36 -16.47 -0.16 -1.23
C ALA A 36 -16.27 -0.13 -2.75
N LEU A 37 -16.67 0.98 -3.36
CA LEU A 37 -16.20 1.34 -4.69
C LEU A 37 -14.80 1.93 -4.56
N VAL A 38 -13.82 1.30 -5.21
CA VAL A 38 -12.42 1.72 -5.15
C VAL A 38 -11.90 2.10 -6.52
N ASP A 39 -10.88 2.97 -6.56
CA ASP A 39 -10.21 3.39 -7.80
C ASP A 39 -8.70 3.56 -7.54
N GLY A 40 -7.87 3.07 -8.45
CA GLY A 40 -6.40 3.17 -8.38
C GLY A 40 -5.81 3.63 -9.71
N PRO A 41 -6.08 4.88 -10.14
CA PRO A 41 -5.71 5.35 -11.48
C PRO A 41 -4.20 5.44 -11.71
N CYS A 42 -3.41 5.62 -10.64
CA CYS A 42 -1.95 5.70 -10.66
C CYS A 42 -1.26 4.37 -10.32
N THR A 43 -2.02 3.33 -9.96
CA THR A 43 -1.54 2.01 -9.52
C THR A 43 -2.08 0.87 -10.39
N GLN A 44 -2.67 1.21 -11.54
CA GLN A 44 -3.24 0.25 -12.50
C GLN A 44 -4.31 -0.64 -11.86
N VAL A 45 -5.19 -0.05 -11.03
CA VAL A 45 -6.42 -0.70 -10.57
C VAL A 45 -7.59 0.09 -11.15
N ARG A 46 -8.35 -0.54 -12.04
CA ARG A 46 -9.56 0.05 -12.60
C ARG A 46 -10.62 0.20 -11.51
N ARG A 47 -11.47 1.20 -11.66
CA ARG A 47 -12.64 1.40 -10.80
C ARG A 47 -13.51 0.14 -10.74
N GLN A 48 -13.74 -0.36 -9.53
CA GLN A 48 -14.55 -1.55 -9.28
C GLN A 48 -15.02 -1.63 -7.82
N ALA A 49 -15.98 -2.51 -7.54
CA ALA A 49 -16.35 -2.87 -6.19
C ALA A 49 -15.28 -3.80 -5.57
N MET A 50 -14.90 -3.56 -4.32
CA MET A 50 -13.90 -4.34 -3.61
C MET A 50 -14.31 -4.56 -2.14
N PRO A 51 -14.18 -5.78 -1.61
CA PRO A 51 -14.55 -6.06 -0.22
C PRO A 51 -13.53 -5.47 0.75
N PHE A 52 -13.99 -4.96 1.90
CA PHE A 52 -13.10 -4.42 2.94
C PHE A 52 -12.12 -5.45 3.49
N LYS A 53 -12.50 -6.74 3.47
CA LYS A 53 -11.66 -7.83 3.96
C LYS A 53 -10.31 -7.94 3.26
N CYS A 54 -10.22 -7.56 1.98
CA CYS A 54 -8.96 -7.67 1.23
C CYS A 54 -8.09 -6.42 1.28
N MET A 55 -8.54 -5.35 1.91
CA MET A 55 -7.81 -4.09 1.97
C MET A 55 -7.47 -3.69 3.41
N GLN A 56 -6.33 -3.06 3.58
CA GLN A 56 -5.84 -2.54 4.85
C GLN A 56 -5.73 -1.02 4.75
N LEU A 57 -6.43 -0.31 5.62
CA LEU A 57 -6.45 1.15 5.60
C LEU A 57 -5.07 1.72 5.93
N THR A 58 -4.63 2.69 5.11
CA THR A 58 -3.41 3.48 5.37
C THR A 58 -3.77 4.77 6.09
N ASP A 59 -2.77 5.59 6.43
CA ASP A 59 -2.98 6.89 7.06
C ASP A 59 -3.32 8.01 6.05
N PHE A 60 -3.15 7.77 4.75
CA PHE A 60 -3.37 8.79 3.73
C PHE A 60 -4.86 8.99 3.39
N ILE A 61 -5.26 10.27 3.28
CA ILE A 61 -6.58 10.71 2.83
C ILE A 61 -6.40 11.64 1.64
N LEU A 62 -7.16 11.39 0.58
CA LEU A 62 -7.33 12.29 -0.55
C LEU A 62 -8.64 13.06 -0.39
N LYS A 63 -8.63 14.34 -0.76
CA LYS A 63 -9.85 15.18 -0.69
C LYS A 63 -10.49 15.26 -2.08
N PHE A 64 -11.63 14.60 -2.24
CA PHE A 64 -12.50 14.69 -3.42
C PHE A 64 -13.95 14.31 -3.02
N PRO A 65 -14.98 14.75 -3.77
CA PRO A 65 -16.36 14.43 -3.42
C PRO A 65 -16.65 12.94 -3.60
N HIS A 66 -17.60 12.42 -2.83
CA HIS A 66 -18.16 11.08 -3.02
C HIS A 66 -18.53 10.84 -4.49
N SER A 67 -18.29 9.61 -4.98
CA SER A 67 -18.60 9.22 -6.37
C SER A 67 -17.89 10.06 -7.46
N ALA A 68 -16.81 10.77 -7.13
CA ALA A 68 -16.01 11.53 -8.10
C ALA A 68 -15.55 10.65 -9.28
N ARG A 69 -15.49 11.23 -10.48
CA ARG A 69 -14.94 10.56 -11.68
C ARG A 69 -13.43 10.32 -11.55
N GLN A 70 -12.93 9.31 -12.26
CA GLN A 70 -11.53 8.88 -12.18
C GLN A 70 -10.50 10.00 -12.45
N LYS A 71 -10.86 10.97 -13.32
CA LYS A 71 -10.02 12.16 -13.60
C LYS A 71 -9.68 12.93 -12.32
N TYR A 72 -10.66 13.19 -11.46
CA TYR A 72 -10.46 13.94 -10.22
C TYR A 72 -9.69 13.13 -9.18
N VAL A 73 -9.96 11.82 -9.09
CA VAL A 73 -9.21 10.91 -8.21
C VAL A 73 -7.73 10.89 -8.62
N ARG A 74 -7.42 10.79 -9.93
CA ARG A 74 -6.05 10.85 -10.45
C ARG A 74 -5.36 12.16 -10.10
N GLN A 75 -6.03 13.29 -10.33
CA GLN A 75 -5.48 14.61 -10.00
C GLN A 75 -5.21 14.76 -8.50
N ALA A 76 -6.13 14.34 -7.63
CA ALA A 76 -5.94 14.38 -6.19
C ALA A 76 -4.78 13.47 -5.74
N TRP A 77 -4.68 12.27 -6.32
CA TRP A 77 -3.61 11.31 -6.04
C TRP A 77 -2.23 11.86 -6.38
N GLN A 78 -2.09 12.46 -7.57
CA GLN A 78 -0.85 13.08 -8.03
C GLN A 78 -0.50 14.33 -7.22
N LYS A 79 -1.48 15.21 -6.97
CA LYS A 79 -1.28 16.42 -6.15
C LYS A 79 -0.81 16.09 -4.73
N ALA A 80 -1.32 15.00 -4.16
CA ALA A 80 -0.94 14.56 -2.82
C ALA A 80 0.37 13.74 -2.78
N ASP A 81 0.92 13.39 -3.95
CA ASP A 81 2.14 12.59 -4.13
C ASP A 81 2.15 11.29 -3.30
N ILE A 82 1.03 10.54 -3.38
CA ILE A 82 0.81 9.35 -2.55
C ILE A 82 1.83 8.25 -2.82
N ASN A 83 2.25 8.06 -4.07
CA ASN A 83 3.18 6.98 -4.42
C ASN A 83 4.54 7.17 -3.75
N THR A 84 5.09 8.39 -3.82
CA THR A 84 6.38 8.73 -3.20
C THR A 84 6.27 8.66 -1.68
N LYS A 85 5.20 9.22 -1.10
CA LYS A 85 4.95 9.16 0.34
C LYS A 85 4.80 7.72 0.84
N TRP A 86 4.08 6.88 0.12
CA TRP A 86 3.95 5.46 0.45
C TRP A 86 5.30 4.76 0.42
N ALA A 87 6.09 4.93 -0.65
CA ALA A 87 7.42 4.33 -0.78
C ALA A 87 8.37 4.73 0.36
N ALA A 88 8.24 5.97 0.87
CA ALA A 88 9.02 6.44 2.01
C ALA A 88 8.63 5.79 3.35
N THR A 89 7.40 5.26 3.47
CA THR A 89 6.92 4.67 4.73
C THR A 89 7.74 3.44 5.14
N ARG A 90 7.86 3.25 6.46
CA ARG A 90 8.46 2.01 7.02
C ARG A 90 7.69 0.76 6.59
N TRP A 91 6.39 0.87 6.34
CA TRP A 91 5.56 -0.24 5.86
C TRP A 91 5.98 -0.67 4.46
N ALA A 92 6.03 0.26 3.50
CA ALA A 92 6.47 -0.04 2.14
C ALA A 92 7.90 -0.59 2.10
N LYS A 93 8.83 0.03 2.85
CA LYS A 93 10.22 -0.45 2.98
C LYS A 93 10.31 -1.89 3.52
N LYS A 94 9.43 -2.26 4.46
CA LYS A 94 9.35 -3.65 4.97
C LYS A 94 8.81 -4.62 3.94
N ILE A 95 7.84 -4.21 3.12
CA ILE A 95 7.33 -5.03 2.01
C ILE A 95 8.45 -5.28 1.01
N GLU A 96 9.14 -4.21 0.57
CA GLU A 96 10.25 -4.29 -0.37
C GLU A 96 11.39 -5.18 0.15
N ALA A 97 11.79 -5.01 1.41
CA ALA A 97 12.83 -5.84 2.03
C ALA A 97 12.44 -7.33 2.06
N ARG A 98 11.16 -7.66 2.30
CA ARG A 98 10.67 -9.03 2.26
C ARG A 98 10.75 -9.61 0.85
N GLU A 99 10.36 -8.85 -0.16
CA GLU A 99 10.47 -9.28 -1.55
C GLU A 99 11.92 -9.48 -1.98
N ARG A 100 12.83 -8.56 -1.61
CA ARG A 100 14.26 -8.67 -1.92
C ARG A 100 14.86 -9.91 -1.27
N LYS A 101 14.48 -10.22 -0.03
CA LYS A 101 14.91 -11.44 0.67
C LYS A 101 14.38 -12.71 -0.02
N ALA A 102 13.14 -12.69 -0.49
CA ALA A 102 12.55 -13.84 -1.19
C ALA A 102 13.22 -14.09 -2.56
N LYS A 103 13.65 -13.03 -3.26
CA LYS A 103 14.35 -13.10 -4.55
C LYS A 103 15.85 -13.40 -4.45
N MET A 104 16.39 -13.53 -3.24
CA MET A 104 17.83 -13.68 -3.00
C MET A 104 18.35 -15.02 -3.56
N THR A 105 19.42 -14.95 -4.36
CA THR A 105 20.09 -16.14 -4.91
C THR A 105 20.89 -16.87 -3.82
N ASP A 106 21.31 -18.11 -4.09
CA ASP A 106 22.11 -18.87 -3.15
C ASP A 106 23.46 -18.19 -2.83
N PHE A 107 24.12 -17.66 -3.87
CA PHE A 107 25.36 -16.90 -3.71
C PHE A 107 25.16 -15.63 -2.86
N ASP A 108 24.03 -14.93 -3.04
CA ASP A 108 23.70 -13.77 -2.20
C ASP A 108 23.48 -14.15 -0.73
N ARG A 109 22.85 -15.30 -0.46
CA ARG A 109 22.69 -15.81 0.92
C ARG A 109 24.04 -16.10 1.57
N PHE A 110 24.98 -16.69 0.82
CA PHE A 110 26.34 -16.93 1.30
C PHE A 110 27.05 -15.62 1.68
N LYS A 111 26.99 -14.60 0.80
CA LYS A 111 27.56 -13.27 1.09
C LYS A 111 26.95 -12.64 2.35
N VAL A 112 25.62 -12.69 2.49
CA VAL A 112 24.91 -12.17 3.66
C VAL A 112 25.31 -12.90 4.94
N MET A 113 25.47 -14.22 4.89
CA MET A 113 25.90 -15.03 6.04
C MET A 113 27.30 -14.64 6.51
N LYS A 114 28.26 -14.49 5.59
CA LYS A 114 29.63 -14.08 5.93
C LYS A 114 29.68 -12.66 6.51
N ALA A 115 28.99 -11.71 5.89
CA ALA A 115 28.91 -10.33 6.39
C ALA A 115 28.33 -10.27 7.81
N LYS A 116 27.23 -10.99 8.07
CA LYS A 116 26.62 -11.05 9.41
C LYS A 116 27.55 -11.63 10.47
N LYS A 117 28.29 -12.69 10.14
CA LYS A 117 29.26 -13.28 11.08
C LYS A 117 30.36 -12.28 11.44
N MET A 118 30.83 -11.49 10.47
CA MET A 118 31.83 -10.46 10.71
C MET A 118 31.28 -9.31 11.59
N GLU A 119 30.04 -8.87 11.34
CA GLU A 119 29.38 -7.86 12.18
C GLU A 119 29.25 -8.31 13.63
N GLN A 120 28.91 -9.58 13.87
CA GLN A 120 28.82 -10.15 15.22
C GLN A 120 30.18 -10.18 15.92
N ASN A 121 31.23 -10.66 15.23
CA ASN A 121 32.57 -10.73 15.78
C ASN A 121 33.19 -9.35 16.08
N ASN A 122 32.77 -8.29 15.38
CA ASN A 122 33.27 -6.92 15.62
C ASN A 122 32.54 -6.21 16.78
N GLN A 123 31.46 -6.78 17.30
CA GLN A 123 30.71 -6.26 18.44
C GLN A 123 31.13 -6.90 19.77
N GLU A 124 31.89 -7.99 19.71
CA GLU A 124 32.63 -8.60 20.83
C GLU A 124 34.01 -7.94 21.01
#